data_AF-A0A1V5YSN4-F1
#
_entry.id   AF-A0A1V5YSN4-F1
#
_cell.length_a   1.000
_cell.length_b   1.000
_cell.length_c   1.000
_cell.angle_alpha   90.00
_cell.angle_beta   90.00
_cell.angle_gamma   90.00
#
_symmetry.space_group_name_H-M   'P 1'
#
loop_
_entity.id
_entity.type
_entity.pdbx_description
1 polymer ?
#
loop_
_entity_poly.entity_id
_entity_poly.type
_entity_poly.pdbx_seq_one_letter_code
_entity_poly.pdbx_strand_id
1 'polypeptide(L)'
;MIQLFQKLGEWIENDAYVPAPGDVIFYDWQDSGSGDNTGWPDHVGIVEAVSGSTITVIEGNKSNAVGRRTLQVNGKYIRGYGVPKYSDSATPTPATPAKTVDELAKEVLDGKWGNGTDRKERLTAAGYDYSAVQAKVNELVKKQEAAPVYYTVKSGDTLSAIARKYDTSVSAIQKLNPTLIKNVNLILTGWKIRVK
;
A
#
# COMPACT_ATOMS: atom_id res chain seq x y z
N MET A 1 27.65 -14.94 -21.83
CA MET A 1 26.19 -14.97 -21.55
C MET A 1 25.45 -13.88 -22.32
N ILE A 2 25.93 -12.63 -22.34
CA ILE A 2 25.36 -11.54 -23.16
C ILE A 2 25.18 -11.92 -24.64
N GLN A 3 26.20 -12.50 -25.28
CA GLN A 3 26.10 -12.95 -26.68
C GLN A 3 24.97 -13.94 -26.95
N LEU A 4 24.58 -14.74 -25.95
CA LEU A 4 23.44 -15.66 -26.06
C LEU A 4 22.12 -14.87 -26.07
N PHE A 5 21.94 -13.93 -25.15
CA PHE A 5 20.80 -13.03 -25.12
C PHE A 5 20.69 -12.21 -26.41
N GLN A 6 21.81 -11.68 -26.92
CA GLN A 6 21.85 -10.97 -28.20
C GLN A 6 21.39 -11.87 -29.35
N LYS A 7 21.89 -13.12 -29.42
CA LYS A 7 21.48 -14.08 -30.45
C LYS A 7 19.99 -14.44 -30.39
N LEU A 8 19.39 -14.42 -29.20
CA LEU A 8 17.96 -14.66 -28.99
C LEU A 8 17.09 -13.41 -29.19
N GLY A 9 17.70 -12.24 -29.42
CA GLY A 9 17.00 -10.96 -29.47
C GLY A 9 16.40 -10.56 -28.12
N GLU A 10 17.08 -10.92 -27.04
CA GLU A 10 16.65 -10.79 -25.64
C GLU A 10 17.69 -10.00 -24.82
N TRP A 11 18.42 -9.10 -25.48
CA TRP A 11 19.40 -8.23 -24.84
C TRP A 11 18.96 -6.78 -24.94
N ILE A 12 19.02 -6.06 -23.81
CA ILE A 12 18.77 -4.63 -23.76
C ILE A 12 20.05 -3.92 -23.31
N GLU A 13 20.59 -3.14 -24.24
CA GLU A 13 21.74 -2.26 -24.09
C GLU A 13 21.25 -0.83 -24.08
N ASN A 14 20.69 -0.42 -22.94
CA ASN A 14 20.16 0.92 -22.74
C ASN A 14 20.13 1.21 -21.24
N ASP A 15 20.97 2.14 -20.83
CA ASP A 15 21.09 2.62 -19.45
C ASP A 15 19.76 3.13 -18.86
N ALA A 16 18.89 3.71 -19.69
CA ALA A 16 17.59 4.24 -19.26
C ALA A 16 16.48 3.18 -19.16
N TYR A 17 16.78 1.92 -19.49
CA TYR A 17 15.80 0.84 -19.39
C TYR A 17 15.45 0.53 -17.93
N VAL A 18 14.16 0.54 -17.62
CA VAL A 18 13.61 0.08 -16.34
C VAL A 18 13.29 -1.41 -16.48
N PRO A 19 13.99 -2.32 -15.78
CA PRO A 19 13.80 -3.76 -15.96
C PRO A 19 12.49 -4.28 -15.38
N ALA A 20 12.13 -5.50 -15.75
CA ALA A 20 11.07 -6.28 -15.14
C ALA A 20 11.64 -7.29 -14.12
N PRO A 21 10.86 -7.68 -13.10
CA PRO A 21 11.15 -8.87 -12.30
C PRO A 21 11.37 -10.10 -13.18
N GLY A 22 12.47 -10.82 -12.94
CA GLY A 22 12.90 -11.95 -13.75
C GLY A 22 13.95 -11.59 -14.80
N ASP A 23 14.21 -10.31 -15.06
CA ASP A 23 15.33 -9.92 -15.91
C ASP A 23 16.67 -10.25 -15.25
N VAL A 24 17.66 -10.59 -16.07
CA VAL A 24 19.02 -10.87 -15.62
C VAL A 24 19.83 -9.60 -15.75
N ILE A 25 20.28 -9.04 -14.62
CA ILE A 25 21.12 -7.85 -14.60
C ILE A 25 22.59 -8.25 -14.75
N PHE A 26 23.31 -7.59 -15.64
CA PHE A 26 24.75 -7.75 -15.81
C PHE A 26 25.48 -6.52 -15.30
N TYR A 27 26.64 -6.76 -14.66
CA TYR A 27 27.51 -5.71 -14.19
C TYR A 27 28.85 -5.73 -14.88
N ASP A 28 29.41 -4.55 -15.08
CA ASP A 28 30.77 -4.33 -15.54
C ASP A 28 31.37 -3.23 -14.66
N TRP A 29 32.40 -3.55 -13.90
CA TRP A 29 32.97 -2.65 -12.89
C TRP A 29 33.80 -1.51 -13.49
N GLN A 30 34.05 -1.54 -14.80
CA GLN A 30 34.68 -0.47 -15.56
C GLN A 30 33.66 0.55 -16.07
N ASP A 31 32.35 0.28 -15.94
CA ASP A 31 31.31 1.23 -16.27
C ASP A 31 31.41 2.49 -15.40
N SER A 32 31.51 3.64 -16.06
CA SER A 32 31.60 4.94 -15.40
C SER A 32 30.26 5.46 -14.87
N GLY A 33 29.13 4.84 -15.27
CA GLY A 33 27.77 5.33 -15.04
C GLY A 33 27.40 6.48 -15.98
N SER A 34 28.02 6.53 -17.16
CA SER A 34 27.80 7.58 -18.16
C SER A 34 27.85 7.00 -19.57
N GLY A 35 26.66 6.86 -20.15
CA GLY A 35 26.48 6.31 -21.49
C GLY A 35 26.66 4.79 -21.51
N ASP A 36 26.13 4.16 -22.56
CA ASP A 36 26.10 2.70 -22.62
C ASP A 36 27.53 2.14 -22.61
N ASN A 37 27.84 1.37 -21.57
CA ASN A 37 29.08 0.61 -21.51
C ASN A 37 28.95 -0.63 -22.41
N THR A 38 30.00 -0.96 -23.16
CA THR A 38 30.02 -2.13 -24.07
C THR A 38 30.97 -3.25 -23.63
N GLY A 39 31.63 -3.09 -22.48
CA GLY A 39 32.65 -4.00 -21.95
C GLY A 39 32.16 -5.39 -21.51
N TRP A 40 33.12 -6.19 -21.01
CA TRP A 40 32.88 -7.56 -20.57
C TRP A 40 32.25 -7.57 -19.16
N PRO A 41 31.15 -8.31 -18.94
CA PRO A 41 30.51 -8.33 -17.64
C PRO A 41 31.33 -9.12 -16.61
N ASP A 42 31.58 -8.51 -15.45
CA ASP A 42 32.26 -9.13 -14.31
C ASP A 42 31.30 -9.92 -13.41
N HIS A 43 30.03 -9.48 -13.33
CA HIS A 43 29.07 -10.03 -12.38
C HIS A 43 27.65 -10.08 -12.96
N VAL A 44 26.79 -10.87 -12.31
CA VAL A 44 25.41 -11.08 -12.74
C VAL A 44 24.50 -11.26 -11.53
N GLY A 45 23.26 -10.80 -11.65
CA GLY A 45 22.19 -11.04 -10.69
C GLY A 45 20.86 -11.24 -11.40
N ILE A 46 19.79 -11.36 -10.61
CA ILE A 46 18.42 -11.39 -11.11
C ILE A 46 17.62 -10.27 -10.47
N VAL A 47 16.82 -9.57 -11.28
CA VAL A 47 15.89 -8.55 -10.81
C VAL A 47 14.74 -9.24 -10.09
N GLU A 48 14.57 -8.94 -8.81
CA GLU A 48 13.49 -9.49 -7.99
C GLU A 48 12.27 -8.57 -7.99
N ALA A 49 12.49 -7.26 -7.89
CA ALA A 49 11.43 -6.27 -7.79
C ALA A 49 11.87 -4.90 -8.32
N VAL A 50 10.92 -4.11 -8.82
CA VAL A 50 11.15 -2.75 -9.30
C VAL A 50 10.07 -1.82 -8.75
N SER A 51 10.49 -0.69 -8.19
CA SER A 51 9.62 0.36 -7.67
C SER A 51 10.11 1.72 -8.17
N GLY A 52 9.43 2.28 -9.16
CA GLY A 52 9.88 3.49 -9.85
C GLY A 52 11.24 3.24 -10.52
N SER A 53 12.24 4.08 -10.21
CA SER A 53 13.63 3.92 -10.66
C SER A 53 14.48 3.06 -9.73
N THR A 54 13.90 2.43 -8.71
CA THR A 54 14.64 1.62 -7.74
C THR A 54 14.45 0.14 -8.03
N ILE A 55 15.56 -0.58 -8.21
CA ILE A 55 15.60 -2.01 -8.52
C ILE A 55 16.11 -2.75 -7.30
N THR A 56 15.44 -3.84 -6.93
CA THR A 56 15.96 -4.83 -5.98
C THR A 56 16.39 -6.06 -6.74
N VAL A 57 17.64 -6.47 -6.53
CA VAL A 57 18.27 -7.62 -7.21
C VAL A 57 18.70 -8.65 -6.19
N ILE A 58 18.66 -9.92 -6.58
CA ILE A 58 19.28 -11.02 -5.83
C ILE A 58 20.61 -11.35 -6.53
N GLU A 59 21.69 -11.30 -5.76
CA GLU A 59 23.05 -11.56 -6.23
C GLU A 59 23.70 -12.65 -5.38
N GLY A 60 24.49 -13.49 -6.03
CA GLY A 60 25.40 -14.41 -5.35
C GLY A 60 26.70 -13.70 -4.95
N ASN A 61 27.43 -14.28 -3.99
CA ASN A 61 28.71 -13.76 -3.52
C ASN A 61 28.68 -12.30 -3.01
N LYS A 62 27.51 -11.82 -2.57
CA LYS A 62 27.39 -10.55 -1.86
C LYS A 62 27.87 -10.76 -0.42
N SER A 63 29.16 -10.53 -0.21
CA SER A 63 29.86 -10.84 1.05
C SER A 63 29.84 -12.34 1.38
N ASN A 64 30.22 -13.19 0.41
CA ASN A 64 30.22 -14.66 0.51
C ASN A 64 28.83 -15.28 0.79
N ALA A 65 27.75 -14.58 0.44
CA ALA A 65 26.38 -15.05 0.61
C ALA A 65 25.51 -14.69 -0.59
N VAL A 66 24.34 -15.32 -0.69
CA VAL A 66 23.24 -14.81 -1.53
C VAL A 66 22.58 -13.67 -0.77
N GLY A 67 22.41 -12.52 -1.42
CA GLY A 67 21.84 -11.35 -0.76
C GLY A 67 21.10 -10.44 -1.72
N ARG A 68 20.20 -9.65 -1.14
CA ARG A 68 19.53 -8.57 -1.86
C ARG A 68 20.42 -7.33 -1.91
N ARG A 69 20.36 -6.62 -3.03
CA ARG A 69 20.93 -5.27 -3.20
C ARG A 69 19.87 -4.38 -3.83
N THR A 70 19.84 -3.12 -3.41
CA THR A 70 19.01 -2.09 -4.02
C THR A 70 19.88 -1.16 -4.83
N LEU A 71 19.47 -0.90 -6.07
CA LEU A 71 20.17 -0.09 -7.05
C LEU A 71 19.20 0.93 -7.66
N GLN A 72 19.74 2.01 -8.20
CA GLN A 72 18.97 2.85 -9.12
C GLN A 72 19.06 2.27 -10.53
N VAL A 73 17.99 2.40 -11.30
CA VAL A 73 18.04 2.33 -12.77
C VAL A 73 19.13 3.28 -13.25
N ASN A 74 19.90 2.86 -14.25
CA ASN A 74 21.09 3.57 -14.71
C ASN A 74 22.14 3.80 -13.60
N GLY A 75 22.19 2.90 -12.62
CA GLY A 75 23.23 2.93 -11.61
C GLY A 75 24.59 2.62 -12.22
N LYS A 76 25.64 3.19 -11.64
CA LYS A 76 27.03 2.85 -11.99
C LYS A 76 27.23 1.33 -11.94
N TYR A 77 28.00 0.80 -12.88
CA TYR A 77 28.33 -0.61 -13.05
C TYR A 77 27.25 -1.47 -13.69
N ILE A 78 26.09 -0.93 -14.05
CA ILE A 78 25.05 -1.69 -14.75
C ILE A 78 25.39 -1.74 -16.24
N ARG A 79 25.79 -2.92 -16.71
CA ARG A 79 26.14 -3.14 -18.12
C ARG A 79 24.93 -3.28 -19.03
N GLY A 80 23.82 -3.77 -18.49
CA GLY A 80 22.59 -4.03 -19.25
C GLY A 80 21.83 -5.24 -18.74
N TYR A 81 20.83 -5.66 -19.50
CA TYR A 81 19.86 -6.66 -19.07
C TYR A 81 19.63 -7.75 -20.12
N GLY A 82 19.69 -9.00 -19.67
CA GLY A 82 19.07 -10.11 -20.39
C GLY A 82 17.58 -10.18 -20.03
N VAL A 83 16.72 -10.27 -21.03
CA VAL A 83 15.25 -10.26 -20.87
C VAL A 83 14.64 -11.58 -21.38
N PRO A 84 14.74 -12.69 -20.59
CA PRO A 84 14.20 -13.98 -21.00
C PRO A 84 12.72 -13.89 -21.38
N LYS A 85 12.34 -14.52 -22.50
CA LYS A 85 10.93 -14.66 -22.89
C LYS A 85 10.27 -15.80 -22.12
N TYR A 86 9.88 -15.51 -20.88
CA TYR A 86 9.06 -16.41 -20.08
C TYR A 86 7.73 -16.68 -20.80
N SER A 87 7.28 -17.94 -20.82
CA SER A 87 5.93 -18.24 -21.32
C SER A 87 4.89 -17.61 -20.40
N ASP A 88 3.73 -17.23 -20.94
CA ASP A 88 2.64 -16.51 -20.24
C ASP A 88 2.11 -17.22 -18.97
N SER A 89 2.65 -18.39 -18.60
CA SER A 89 2.35 -19.12 -17.35
C SER A 89 3.26 -18.75 -16.17
N ALA A 90 4.18 -17.80 -16.33
CA ALA A 90 4.96 -17.27 -15.23
C ALA A 90 5.01 -15.74 -15.32
N THR A 91 3.86 -15.09 -15.15
CA THR A 91 3.90 -13.81 -14.43
C THR A 91 4.39 -14.17 -13.03
N PRO A 92 5.58 -13.77 -12.57
CA PRO A 92 5.78 -13.69 -11.15
C PRO A 92 4.75 -12.67 -10.69
N THR A 93 3.70 -13.14 -10.02
CA THR A 93 2.84 -12.24 -9.26
C THR A 93 3.82 -11.41 -8.43
N PRO A 94 3.84 -10.06 -8.55
CA PRO A 94 4.65 -9.22 -7.69
C PRO A 94 4.46 -9.76 -6.28
N ALA A 95 5.56 -10.11 -5.59
CA ALA A 95 5.51 -10.69 -4.26
C ALA A 95 4.40 -9.98 -3.48
N THR A 96 3.34 -10.73 -3.18
CA THR A 96 2.11 -10.19 -2.63
C THR A 96 2.48 -9.28 -1.47
N PRO A 97 2.00 -8.03 -1.45
CA PRO A 97 2.12 -7.22 -0.25
C PRO A 97 1.49 -8.04 0.87
N ALA A 98 2.26 -8.42 1.90
CA ALA A 98 1.88 -9.45 2.88
C ALA A 98 0.58 -9.14 3.67
N LYS A 99 -0.07 -8.00 3.40
CA LYS A 99 -1.31 -7.54 4.00
C LYS A 99 -2.30 -7.09 2.93
N THR A 100 -3.55 -7.49 3.11
CA THR A 100 -4.69 -7.08 2.30
C THR A 100 -5.01 -5.59 2.49
N VAL A 101 -5.75 -5.00 1.54
CA VAL A 101 -6.27 -3.62 1.63
C VAL A 101 -7.08 -3.42 2.92
N ASP A 102 -7.83 -4.44 3.35
CA ASP A 102 -8.65 -4.42 4.57
C ASP A 102 -7.82 -4.41 5.85
N GLU A 103 -6.65 -5.03 5.87
CA GLU A 103 -5.73 -5.01 7.01
C GLU A 103 -5.01 -3.67 7.09
N LEU A 104 -4.53 -3.15 5.95
CA LEU A 104 -3.89 -1.85 5.86
C LEU A 104 -4.82 -0.70 6.26
N ALA A 105 -6.08 -0.76 5.84
CA ALA A 105 -7.06 0.24 6.22
C ALA A 105 -7.27 0.32 7.74
N LYS A 106 -7.25 -0.82 8.44
CA LYS A 106 -7.29 -0.84 9.91
C LYS A 106 -6.03 -0.25 10.51
N GLU A 107 -4.85 -0.59 10.00
CA GLU A 107 -3.59 -0.02 10.47
C GLU A 107 -3.47 1.48 10.24
N VAL A 108 -4.04 1.98 9.14
CA VAL A 108 -4.14 3.42 8.86
C VAL A 108 -5.01 4.11 9.92
N LEU A 109 -6.16 3.51 10.27
CA LEU A 109 -7.04 4.00 11.33
C LEU A 109 -6.38 3.94 12.71
N ASP A 110 -5.53 2.93 12.95
CA ASP A 110 -4.68 2.82 14.15
C ASP A 110 -3.53 3.84 14.17
N GLY A 111 -3.35 4.63 13.10
CA GLY A 111 -2.31 5.66 13.00
C GLY A 111 -0.91 5.16 12.63
N LYS A 112 -0.75 3.86 12.31
CA LYS A 112 0.56 3.24 12.03
C LYS A 112 1.22 3.75 10.74
N TRP A 113 0.44 4.38 9.87
CA TRP A 113 0.86 4.87 8.56
C TRP A 113 0.94 6.39 8.49
N GLY A 114 0.89 7.12 9.61
CA GLY A 114 0.95 8.58 9.59
C GLY A 114 -0.27 9.26 8.96
N ASN A 115 -0.11 10.49 8.49
CA ASN A 115 -1.20 11.35 8.03
C ASN A 115 -0.90 12.03 6.69
N GLY A 116 -1.95 12.23 5.86
CA GLY A 116 -1.88 12.96 4.61
C GLY A 116 -0.81 12.42 3.66
N THR A 117 0.13 13.29 3.28
CA THR A 117 1.22 12.95 2.36
C THR A 117 2.13 11.86 2.89
N ASP A 118 2.48 11.87 4.18
CA ASP A 118 3.35 10.86 4.81
C ASP A 118 2.76 9.45 4.69
N ARG A 119 1.44 9.33 4.82
CA ARG A 119 0.73 8.06 4.60
C ARG A 119 0.81 7.57 3.17
N LYS A 120 0.57 8.48 2.22
CA LYS A 120 0.64 8.18 0.80
C LYS A 120 2.04 7.69 0.44
N GLU A 121 3.07 8.40 0.88
CA GLU A 121 4.47 8.06 0.64
C GLU A 121 4.83 6.70 1.24
N ARG A 122 4.46 6.42 2.49
CA ARG A 122 4.75 5.13 3.14
C ARG A 122 4.05 3.95 2.47
N LEU A 123 2.76 4.09 2.13
CA LEU A 123 2.01 3.03 1.47
C LEU A 123 2.54 2.76 0.06
N THR A 124 2.82 3.81 -0.71
CA THR A 124 3.40 3.68 -2.06
C THR A 124 4.83 3.12 -2.02
N ALA A 125 5.67 3.57 -1.08
CA ALA A 125 7.03 3.04 -0.91
C ALA A 125 7.05 1.57 -0.49
N ALA A 126 6.03 1.12 0.25
CA ALA A 126 5.86 -0.28 0.61
C ALA A 126 5.13 -1.11 -0.47
N GLY A 127 4.91 -0.55 -1.66
CA GLY A 127 4.34 -1.26 -2.82
C GLY A 127 2.82 -1.45 -2.77
N TYR A 128 2.11 -0.72 -1.91
CA TYR A 128 0.65 -0.77 -1.80
C TYR A 128 -0.03 0.32 -2.65
N ASP A 129 -1.23 0.02 -3.15
CA ASP A 129 -2.11 1.01 -3.78
C ASP A 129 -2.75 1.91 -2.72
N TYR A 130 -2.18 3.12 -2.56
CA TYR A 130 -2.72 4.15 -1.67
C TYR A 130 -4.20 4.46 -1.94
N SER A 131 -4.63 4.49 -3.20
CA SER A 131 -6.01 4.88 -3.54
C SER A 131 -7.01 3.83 -3.04
N ALA A 132 -6.70 2.54 -3.23
CA ALA A 132 -7.52 1.45 -2.74
C ALA A 132 -7.56 1.42 -1.21
N VAL A 133 -6.41 1.59 -0.54
CA VAL A 133 -6.34 1.66 0.93
C VAL A 133 -7.12 2.86 1.46
N GLN A 134 -6.97 4.05 0.86
CA GLN A 134 -7.68 5.25 1.29
C GLN A 134 -9.19 5.16 1.03
N ALA A 135 -9.61 4.54 -0.08
CA ALA A 135 -11.03 4.27 -0.34
C ALA A 135 -11.62 3.36 0.74
N LYS A 136 -10.89 2.30 1.14
CA LYS A 136 -11.31 1.40 2.20
C LYS A 136 -11.36 2.08 3.57
N VAL A 137 -10.37 2.92 3.89
CA VAL A 137 -10.38 3.75 5.11
C VAL A 137 -11.63 4.62 5.15
N ASN A 138 -11.95 5.32 4.05
CA ASN A 138 -13.15 6.16 3.96
C ASN A 138 -14.44 5.35 4.11
N GLU A 139 -14.50 4.15 3.54
CA GLU A 139 -15.62 3.22 3.73
C GLU A 139 -15.79 2.82 5.20
N LEU A 140 -14.69 2.44 5.87
CA LEU A 140 -14.70 2.01 7.27
C LEU A 140 -15.10 3.14 8.22
N VAL A 141 -14.60 4.36 8.01
CA VAL A 141 -15.00 5.55 8.78
C VAL A 141 -16.49 5.82 8.60
N LYS A 142 -17.00 5.82 7.37
CA LYS A 142 -18.45 5.99 7.10
C LYS A 142 -19.29 4.90 7.77
N LYS A 143 -18.83 3.65 7.73
CA LYS A 143 -19.52 2.53 8.38
C LYS A 143 -19.54 2.67 9.91
N GLN A 144 -18.45 3.19 10.49
CA GLN A 144 -18.37 3.47 11.92
C GLN A 144 -19.29 4.62 12.32
N GLU A 145 -19.38 5.68 11.51
CA GLU A 145 -20.33 6.79 11.72
C GLU A 145 -21.79 6.36 11.55
N ALA A 146 -22.07 5.39 10.68
CA ALA A 146 -23.41 4.86 10.44
C ALA A 146 -23.90 3.85 11.49
N ALA A 147 -23.02 3.37 12.37
CA ALA A 147 -23.40 2.39 13.38
C ALA A 147 -24.36 3.02 14.40
N PRO A 148 -25.54 2.43 14.65
CA PRO A 148 -26.52 3.01 15.54
C PRO A 148 -25.96 3.04 16.97
N VAL A 149 -25.87 4.22 17.55
CA VAL A 149 -25.45 4.39 18.95
C VAL A 149 -26.70 4.40 19.81
N TYR A 150 -26.74 3.57 20.86
CA TYR A 150 -27.86 3.51 21.79
C TYR A 150 -27.47 4.03 23.17
N TYR A 151 -28.43 4.67 23.83
CA TYR A 151 -28.33 5.13 25.21
C TYR A 151 -29.51 4.60 26.03
N THR A 152 -29.26 4.21 27.28
CA THR A 152 -30.32 3.82 28.22
C THR A 152 -30.59 4.98 29.16
N VAL A 153 -31.81 5.52 29.11
CA VAL A 153 -32.24 6.67 29.92
C VAL A 153 -32.14 6.35 31.41
N LYS A 154 -31.53 7.25 32.19
CA LYS A 154 -31.36 7.13 33.65
C LYS A 154 -32.24 8.16 34.37
N SER A 155 -32.44 7.95 35.67
CA SER A 155 -33.17 8.92 36.50
C SER A 155 -32.49 10.28 36.46
N GLY A 156 -33.26 11.33 36.16
CA GLY A 156 -32.76 12.71 36.02
C GLY A 156 -32.26 13.11 34.62
N ASP A 157 -32.25 12.20 33.65
CA ASP A 157 -31.90 12.55 32.27
C ASP A 157 -32.98 13.40 31.59
N THR A 158 -32.54 14.27 30.67
CA THR A 158 -33.41 14.97 29.72
C THR A 158 -32.91 14.73 28.30
N LEU A 159 -33.80 14.76 27.29
CA LEU A 159 -33.37 14.60 25.89
C LEU A 159 -32.36 15.66 25.46
N SER A 160 -32.44 16.89 25.99
CA SER A 160 -31.49 17.96 25.66
C SER A 160 -30.11 17.74 26.26
N ALA A 161 -30.01 17.15 27.46
CA ALA A 161 -28.73 16.75 28.04
C ALA A 161 -28.11 15.57 27.29
N ILE A 162 -28.93 14.58 26.92
CA ILE A 162 -28.49 13.42 26.12
C ILE A 162 -28.04 13.89 24.73
N ALA A 163 -28.80 14.75 24.06
CA ALA A 163 -28.45 15.26 22.74
C ALA A 163 -27.09 15.97 22.73
N ARG A 164 -26.84 16.86 23.70
CA ARG A 164 -25.55 17.53 23.87
C ARG A 164 -24.41 16.54 24.13
N LYS A 165 -24.64 15.53 24.98
CA LYS A 165 -23.65 14.50 25.29
C LYS A 165 -23.20 13.72 24.05
N TYR A 166 -24.10 13.49 23.11
CA TYR A 166 -23.83 12.74 21.88
C TYR A 166 -23.61 13.63 20.66
N ASP A 167 -23.44 14.94 20.84
CA ASP A 167 -23.25 15.91 19.75
C ASP A 167 -24.32 15.75 18.65
N THR A 168 -25.58 15.72 19.07
CA THR A 168 -26.76 15.59 18.21
C THR A 168 -27.86 16.54 18.68
N SER A 169 -29.04 16.51 18.06
CA SER A 169 -30.19 17.33 18.44
C SER A 169 -31.34 16.49 19.01
N VAL A 170 -32.18 17.11 19.84
CA VAL A 170 -33.42 16.49 20.33
C VAL A 170 -34.30 16.01 19.16
N SER A 171 -34.38 16.82 18.10
CA SER A 171 -35.14 16.45 16.89
C SER A 171 -34.54 15.24 16.18
N ALA A 172 -33.21 15.13 16.08
CA ALA A 172 -32.55 13.97 15.50
C ALA A 172 -32.82 12.71 16.34
N ILE A 173 -32.68 12.79 17.67
CA ILE A 173 -33.01 11.67 18.57
C ILE A 173 -34.48 11.27 18.41
N GLN A 174 -35.41 12.22 18.35
CA GLN A 174 -36.83 11.92 18.14
C GLN A 174 -37.07 11.20 16.81
N LYS A 175 -36.48 11.69 15.71
CA LYS A 175 -36.59 11.08 14.37
C LYS A 175 -36.03 9.66 14.33
N LEU A 176 -34.99 9.37 15.09
CA LEU A 176 -34.39 8.03 15.21
C LEU A 176 -35.24 7.08 16.07
N ASN A 177 -36.16 7.60 16.88
CA ASN A 177 -36.99 6.81 17.81
C ASN A 177 -38.48 7.19 17.72
N PRO A 178 -39.10 7.17 16.52
CA PRO A 178 -40.44 7.73 16.32
C PRO A 178 -41.54 6.98 17.10
N THR A 179 -41.30 5.69 17.42
CA THR A 179 -42.26 4.85 18.15
C THR A 179 -42.17 5.02 19.67
N LEU A 180 -40.96 5.26 20.21
CA LEU A 180 -40.74 5.51 21.65
C LEU A 180 -41.00 6.97 22.02
N ILE A 181 -40.45 7.93 21.26
CA ILE A 181 -40.43 9.36 21.61
C ILE A 181 -41.52 10.10 20.82
N LYS A 182 -42.77 9.91 21.25
CA LYS A 182 -43.91 10.67 20.69
C LYS A 182 -43.97 12.11 21.21
N ASN A 183 -43.50 12.33 22.43
CA ASN A 183 -43.38 13.65 23.05
C ASN A 183 -41.95 13.86 23.53
N VAL A 184 -41.26 14.87 23.00
CA VAL A 184 -39.85 15.18 23.33
C VAL A 184 -39.63 15.58 24.78
N ASN A 185 -40.69 15.98 25.50
CA ASN A 185 -40.62 16.34 26.91
C ASN A 185 -40.88 15.14 27.85
N LEU A 186 -41.15 13.95 27.31
CA LEU A 186 -41.43 12.75 28.09
C LEU A 186 -40.50 11.60 27.67
N ILE A 187 -39.56 11.25 28.55
CA ILE A 187 -38.73 10.05 28.46
C ILE A 187 -38.80 9.30 29.79
N LEU A 188 -38.80 7.96 29.73
CA LEU A 188 -38.84 7.13 30.93
C LEU A 188 -37.49 6.46 31.16
N THR A 189 -37.17 6.28 32.43
CA THR A 189 -35.99 5.53 32.85
C THR A 189 -36.02 4.10 32.30
N GLY A 190 -34.86 3.61 31.88
CA GLY A 190 -34.72 2.28 31.27
C GLY A 190 -34.99 2.24 29.76
N TRP A 191 -35.49 3.32 29.14
CA TRP A 191 -35.65 3.35 27.68
C TRP A 191 -34.31 3.27 26.97
N LYS A 192 -34.18 2.30 26.06
CA LYS A 192 -33.06 2.20 25.12
C LYS A 192 -33.40 3.00 23.86
N ILE A 193 -32.83 4.19 23.74
CA ILE A 193 -33.05 5.11 22.61
C ILE A 193 -31.81 5.17 21.72
N ARG A 194 -32.03 5.29 20.41
CA ARG A 194 -30.98 5.53 19.42
C ARG A 194 -30.60 7.02 19.40
N VAL A 195 -29.32 7.33 19.49
CA VAL A 195 -28.80 8.71 19.57
C VAL A 195 -27.94 9.11 18.37
N LYS A 196 -27.43 8.14 17.60
CA LYS A 196 -26.84 8.27 16.25
C LYS A 196 -27.27 7.09 15.40
#